data_AF-A0A7X8Z941-F1
#
_entry.id   AF-A0A7X8Z941-F1
#
_cell.length_a   1.000
_cell.length_b   1.000
_cell.length_c   1.000
_cell.angle_alpha   90.00
_cell.angle_beta   90.00
_cell.angle_gamma   90.00
#
_symmetry.space_group_name_H-M   'P 1'
#
loop_
_entity.id
_entity.type
_entity.pdbx_description
1 polymer ?
#
loop_
_entity_poly.entity_id
_entity_poly.type
_entity_poly.pdbx_seq_one_letter_code
_entity_poly.pdbx_strand_id
1 'polypeptide(L)'
;HEAGHALATKLLTNDSISKVTIVASTSGAEGVTIRTPQDRSLYSKKYIESLVKIMYAGRVAEQLFLKSKDEITTGASNDIKQATALIKDYVTLYGMDDDIGLINLSMFKTLNDEMLIRKMSDISKKLYKETEDLLYNNYEKLELIADKLLEKESITEAELNQLLDVA
;
A
#
# COMPACT_ATOMS: atom_id res chain seq x y z
N HIS A 1 -3.27 -3.04 11.09
CA HIS A 1 -2.27 -2.99 10.00
C HIS A 1 -2.65 -3.92 8.84
N GLU A 2 -2.59 -5.24 9.00
CA GLU A 2 -2.81 -6.20 7.90
C GLU A 2 -4.18 -6.10 7.21
N ALA A 3 -5.24 -5.80 7.96
CA ALA A 3 -6.56 -5.55 7.37
C ALA A 3 -6.54 -4.44 6.31
N GLY A 4 -5.73 -3.40 6.51
CA GLY A 4 -5.54 -2.30 5.56
C GLY A 4 -4.89 -2.79 4.27
N HIS A 5 -3.79 -3.53 4.35
CA HIS A 5 -3.13 -4.13 3.18
C HIS A 5 -4.07 -5.05 2.41
N ALA A 6 -4.79 -5.92 3.12
CA ALA A 6 -5.71 -6.87 2.53
C ALA A 6 -6.85 -6.17 1.77
N LEU A 7 -7.53 -5.22 2.41
CA LEU A 7 -8.63 -4.48 1.80
C LEU A 7 -8.16 -3.65 0.61
N ALA A 8 -7.07 -2.89 0.76
CA ALA A 8 -6.54 -2.07 -0.32
C ALA A 8 -6.13 -2.91 -1.53
N THR A 9 -5.53 -4.09 -1.31
CA THR A 9 -5.18 -5.02 -2.39
C THR A 9 -6.43 -5.46 -3.14
N LYS A 10 -7.48 -5.89 -2.43
CA LYS A 10 -8.74 -6.35 -3.03
C LYS A 10 -9.49 -5.25 -3.79
N LEU A 11 -9.37 -3.99 -3.37
CA LEU A 11 -10.06 -2.86 -4.01
C LEU A 11 -9.28 -2.27 -5.20
N LEU A 12 -7.94 -2.32 -5.17
CA LEU A 12 -7.10 -1.60 -6.14
C LEU A 12 -6.49 -2.48 -7.22
N THR A 13 -6.33 -3.78 -6.97
CA THR A 13 -5.67 -4.70 -7.89
C THR A 13 -6.48 -5.98 -8.08
N ASN A 14 -6.07 -6.78 -9.08
CA ASN A 14 -6.56 -8.13 -9.28
C ASN A 14 -5.59 -9.18 -8.71
N ASP A 15 -4.68 -8.76 -7.83
CA ASP A 15 -3.68 -9.65 -7.24
C ASP A 15 -4.35 -10.62 -6.28
N SER A 16 -3.84 -11.85 -6.22
CA SER A 16 -4.34 -12.81 -5.26
C SER A 16 -3.70 -12.60 -3.90
N ILE A 17 -4.45 -12.92 -2.84
CA ILE A 17 -3.98 -12.87 -1.46
C ILE A 17 -4.02 -14.28 -0.89
N SER A 18 -2.89 -14.97 -0.88
CA SER A 18 -2.85 -16.35 -0.42
C SER A 18 -3.18 -16.50 1.07
N LYS A 19 -2.73 -15.54 1.90
CA LYS A 19 -2.95 -15.53 3.34
C LYS A 19 -2.81 -14.12 3.91
N VAL A 20 -3.64 -13.79 4.89
CA VAL A 20 -3.47 -12.62 5.77
C VAL A 20 -3.33 -13.14 7.20
N THR A 21 -2.31 -12.69 7.93
CA THR A 21 -2.09 -13.16 9.31
C THR A 21 -1.50 -12.08 10.21
N ILE A 22 -1.92 -12.07 11.47
CA ILE A 22 -1.37 -11.24 12.55
C ILE A 22 -0.43 -12.03 13.46
N VAL A 23 -0.05 -13.25 13.05
CA VAL A 23 0.96 -14.05 13.74
C VAL A 23 2.33 -13.60 13.23
N ALA A 24 3.26 -13.38 14.17
CA ALA A 24 4.62 -13.00 13.84
C ALA A 24 5.26 -13.98 12.85
N SER A 25 5.75 -13.44 11.74
CA SER A 25 6.51 -14.16 10.74
C SER A 25 7.95 -14.42 11.23
N THR A 26 8.57 -15.48 10.71
CA THR A 26 10.00 -15.77 10.95
C THR A 26 10.95 -14.69 10.41
N SER A 27 10.46 -13.79 9.54
CA SER A 27 11.17 -12.62 9.03
C SER A 27 11.18 -11.41 9.97
N GLY A 28 10.55 -11.51 11.15
CA GLY A 28 10.51 -10.42 12.14
C GLY A 28 9.40 -9.39 11.95
N ALA A 29 8.46 -9.62 11.01
CA ALA A 29 7.23 -8.83 10.91
C ALA A 29 6.15 -9.43 11.83
N GLU A 30 5.43 -8.59 12.59
CA GLU A 30 4.39 -9.00 13.54
C GLU A 30 3.08 -9.47 12.86
N GLY A 31 2.98 -9.31 11.54
CA GLY A 31 1.92 -9.83 10.69
C GLY A 31 2.34 -9.76 9.23
N VAL A 32 1.61 -10.41 8.33
CA VAL A 32 1.87 -10.32 6.89
C VAL A 32 0.63 -10.60 6.04
N THR A 33 0.49 -9.81 4.98
CA THR A 33 -0.43 -10.02 3.87
C THR A 33 0.35 -10.55 2.66
N ILE A 34 0.21 -11.85 2.37
CA ILE A 34 0.96 -12.50 1.29
C ILE A 34 0.24 -12.30 -0.04
N ARG A 35 0.61 -11.21 -0.73
CA ARG A 35 0.12 -10.83 -2.06
C ARG A 35 0.95 -11.48 -3.16
N THR A 36 0.28 -12.05 -4.16
CA THR A 36 0.90 -12.53 -5.41
C THR A 36 0.39 -11.70 -6.58
N PRO A 37 1.26 -10.91 -7.24
CA PRO A 37 0.89 -10.18 -8.44
C PRO A 37 0.34 -11.11 -9.52
N GLN A 38 -0.66 -10.66 -10.29
CA GLN A 38 -0.98 -11.38 -11.54
C GLN A 38 0.24 -11.38 -12.47
N ASP A 39 0.47 -12.51 -13.14
CA ASP A 39 1.63 -12.78 -13.99
C ASP A 39 1.82 -11.68 -15.05
N ARG A 40 2.62 -10.67 -14.70
CA ARG A 40 2.87 -9.46 -15.50
C ARG A 40 4.31 -9.04 -15.32
N SER A 41 5.02 -8.95 -16.44
CA SER A 41 6.35 -8.34 -16.53
C SER A 41 6.32 -6.81 -16.67
N LEU A 42 5.14 -6.24 -16.96
CA LEU A 42 4.97 -4.80 -17.21
C LEU A 42 3.88 -4.22 -16.30
N TYR A 43 4.20 -3.10 -15.65
CA TYR A 43 3.31 -2.40 -14.74
C TYR A 43 2.84 -1.07 -15.32
N SER A 44 1.53 -0.80 -15.24
CA SER A 44 0.96 0.48 -15.63
C SER A 44 1.14 1.53 -14.54
N LYS A 45 1.05 2.82 -14.92
CA LYS A 45 0.99 3.97 -13.98
C LYS A 45 -0.01 3.73 -12.85
N LYS A 46 -1.25 3.36 -13.20
CA LYS A 46 -2.31 3.04 -12.24
C LYS A 46 -1.94 1.90 -11.28
N TYR A 47 -1.27 0.87 -11.77
CA TYR A 47 -0.89 -0.27 -10.92
C TYR A 47 0.25 0.10 -9.96
N ILE A 48 1.24 0.87 -10.39
CA ILE A 48 2.29 1.39 -9.50
C ILE A 48 1.69 2.27 -8.40
N GLU A 49 0.79 3.19 -8.76
CA GLU A 49 0.05 4.01 -7.78
C GLU A 49 -0.74 3.12 -6.81
N SER A 50 -1.36 2.05 -7.30
CA SER A 50 -2.09 1.08 -6.46
C SER A 50 -1.16 0.36 -5.49
N LEU A 51 0.03 -0.06 -5.92
CA LEU A 51 1.02 -0.69 -5.04
C LEU A 51 1.47 0.27 -3.93
N VAL A 52 1.73 1.54 -4.25
CA VAL A 52 2.07 2.56 -3.25
C VAL A 52 0.93 2.73 -2.24
N LYS A 53 -0.32 2.81 -2.71
CA LYS A 53 -1.49 2.89 -1.81
C LYS A 53 -1.63 1.67 -0.91
N ILE A 54 -1.38 0.46 -1.43
CA ILE A 54 -1.37 -0.77 -0.63
C ILE A 54 -0.30 -0.68 0.46
N MET A 55 0.91 -0.20 0.15
CA MET A 55 1.97 0.00 1.16
C MET A 55 1.54 0.99 2.25
N TYR A 56 0.82 2.06 1.90
CA TYR A 56 0.30 3.02 2.89
C TYR A 56 -0.89 2.52 3.70
N ALA A 57 -1.63 1.53 3.19
CA ALA A 57 -2.89 1.09 3.77
C ALA A 57 -2.74 0.55 5.19
N GLY A 58 -1.61 -0.09 5.52
CA GLY A 58 -1.34 -0.59 6.88
C GLY A 58 -1.33 0.53 7.92
N ARG A 59 -0.58 1.61 7.64
CA ARG A 59 -0.53 2.83 8.46
C ARG A 59 -1.88 3.52 8.55
N VAL A 60 -2.54 3.71 7.40
CA VAL A 60 -3.83 4.41 7.35
C VAL A 60 -4.87 3.68 8.18
N ALA A 61 -4.92 2.33 8.09
CA ALA A 61 -5.82 1.53 8.90
C ALA A 61 -5.57 1.74 10.41
N GLU A 62 -4.31 1.75 10.87
CA GLU A 62 -3.98 2.05 12.28
C GLU A 62 -4.56 3.40 12.71
N GLN A 63 -4.34 4.45 11.92
CA GLN A 63 -4.81 5.80 12.25
C GLN A 63 -6.33 5.90 12.31
N LEU A 64 -7.04 5.22 11.40
CA LEU A 64 -8.50 5.20 11.38
C LEU A 64 -9.07 4.52 12.63
N PHE A 65 -8.51 3.37 13.04
CA PHE A 65 -8.95 2.67 14.26
C PHE A 65 -8.55 3.41 15.54
N LEU A 66 -7.31 3.89 15.63
CA LEU A 66 -6.80 4.59 16.82
C LEU A 66 -7.34 6.01 16.96
N LYS A 67 -7.92 6.57 15.88
CA LYS A 67 -8.41 7.96 15.79
C LYS A 67 -7.37 8.99 16.25
N SER A 68 -6.09 8.66 16.10
CA SER A 68 -4.95 9.47 16.55
C SER A 68 -3.80 9.39 15.56
N LYS A 69 -3.17 10.53 15.29
CA LYS A 69 -1.91 10.60 14.54
C LYS A 69 -0.69 10.44 15.42
N ASP A 70 -0.83 10.63 16.73
CA ASP A 70 0.28 10.56 17.68
C ASP A 70 0.59 9.11 18.11
N GLU A 71 -0.38 8.20 17.96
CA GLU A 71 -0.27 6.77 18.32
C GLU A 71 0.23 5.89 17.16
N ILE A 72 0.73 6.50 16.08
CA ILE A 72 1.27 5.73 14.95
C ILE A 72 2.58 5.03 15.34
N THR A 73 2.71 3.75 15.02
CA THR A 73 3.86 2.91 15.43
C THR A 73 5.03 3.01 14.44
N THR A 74 6.16 2.34 14.69
CA THR A 74 7.24 2.21 13.69
C THR A 74 7.03 1.06 12.69
N GLY A 75 5.92 0.30 12.82
CA GLY A 75 5.66 -0.92 12.06
C GLY A 75 5.62 -0.73 10.54
N ALA A 76 5.08 0.40 10.07
CA ALA A 76 4.97 0.71 8.63
C ALA A 76 6.30 1.11 7.95
N SER A 77 7.44 1.04 8.64
CA SER A 77 8.72 1.56 8.13
C SER A 77 9.17 0.86 6.84
N ASN A 78 9.00 -0.45 6.73
CA ASN A 78 9.34 -1.21 5.54
C ASN A 78 8.40 -0.88 4.36
N ASP A 79 7.11 -0.70 4.62
CA ASP A 79 6.15 -0.33 3.57
C ASP A 79 6.42 1.07 3.04
N ILE A 80 6.76 2.02 3.92
CA ILE A 80 7.18 3.37 3.52
C ILE A 80 8.45 3.31 2.65
N LYS A 81 9.42 2.46 2.99
CA LYS A 81 10.63 2.26 2.18
C LYS A 81 10.28 1.72 0.79
N GLN A 82 9.43 0.70 0.70
CA GLN A 82 8.99 0.13 -0.58
C GLN A 82 8.18 1.13 -1.42
N ALA A 83 7.24 1.84 -0.81
CA ALA A 83 6.48 2.92 -1.45
C ALA A 83 7.41 4.00 -2.01
N THR A 84 8.41 4.42 -1.23
CA THR A 84 9.38 5.44 -1.65
C THR A 84 10.19 4.98 -2.86
N ALA A 85 10.59 3.71 -2.92
CA ALA A 85 11.29 3.15 -4.07
C ALA A 85 10.41 3.16 -5.34
N LEU A 86 9.15 2.76 -5.22
CA LEU A 86 8.19 2.81 -6.33
C LEU A 86 7.97 4.24 -6.85
N ILE A 87 7.81 5.21 -5.94
CA ILE A 87 7.64 6.62 -6.29
C ILE A 87 8.92 7.16 -6.97
N LYS A 88 10.10 6.76 -6.49
CA LYS A 88 11.36 7.14 -7.11
C LYS A 88 11.45 6.63 -8.55
N ASP A 89 11.14 5.36 -8.81
CA ASP A 89 11.21 4.79 -10.15
C ASP A 89 10.14 5.38 -11.07
N TYR A 90 8.95 5.64 -10.54
CA TYR A 90 7.87 6.37 -11.21
C TYR A 90 8.34 7.73 -11.75
N VAL A 91 9.07 8.49 -10.92
CA VAL A 91 9.56 9.84 -11.25
C VAL A 91 10.81 9.80 -12.14
N THR A 92 11.74 8.87 -11.87
CA THR A 92 13.09 8.93 -12.45
C THR A 92 13.33 7.97 -13.62
N LEU A 93 12.61 6.85 -13.71
CA LEU A 93 12.89 5.81 -14.71
C LEU A 93 11.77 5.66 -15.73
N TYR A 94 10.51 5.68 -15.28
CA TYR A 94 9.38 5.27 -16.12
C TYR A 94 8.73 6.41 -16.92
N GLY A 95 9.12 7.66 -16.71
CA GLY A 95 8.53 8.82 -17.39
C GLY A 95 7.02 8.94 -17.14
N MET A 96 6.54 8.52 -15.96
CA MET A 96 5.11 8.52 -15.60
C MET A 96 4.66 9.83 -14.94
N ASP A 97 5.62 10.70 -14.64
CA ASP A 97 5.38 12.02 -14.09
C ASP A 97 5.17 13.04 -15.22
N ASP A 98 4.01 13.71 -15.22
CA ASP A 98 3.58 14.54 -16.35
C ASP A 98 4.39 15.84 -16.48
N ASP A 99 4.94 16.39 -15.38
CA ASP A 99 5.75 17.61 -15.45
C ASP A 99 7.20 17.33 -15.86
N ILE A 100 7.73 16.15 -15.53
CA ILE A 100 9.05 15.69 -16.00
C ILE A 100 8.96 15.20 -17.46
N GLY A 101 7.86 14.55 -17.81
CA GLY A 101 7.60 13.99 -19.14
C GLY A 101 8.24 12.62 -19.37
N LEU A 102 8.18 12.15 -20.62
CA LEU A 102 8.63 10.82 -21.03
C LEU A 102 10.16 10.76 -21.19
N ILE A 103 10.88 10.91 -20.08
CA ILE A 103 12.34 10.83 -20.03
C ILE A 103 12.82 9.91 -18.91
N ASN A 104 13.96 9.26 -19.14
CA ASN A 104 14.65 8.50 -18.11
C ASN A 104 15.75 9.37 -17.49
N LEU A 105 15.54 9.83 -16.26
CA LEU A 105 16.45 10.71 -15.53
C LEU A 105 17.77 10.03 -15.15
N SER A 106 17.84 8.69 -15.10
CA SER A 106 19.11 7.98 -14.85
C SER A 106 20.16 8.21 -15.95
N MET A 107 19.76 8.72 -17.12
CA MET A 107 20.66 9.04 -18.22
C MET A 107 21.45 10.34 -18.00
N PHE A 108 21.10 11.15 -17.01
CA PHE A 108 21.78 12.41 -16.70
C PHE A 108 22.82 12.20 -15.59
N LYS A 109 24.00 12.83 -15.73
CA LYS A 109 25.10 12.71 -14.75
C LYS A 109 24.84 13.46 -13.45
N THR A 110 24.02 14.51 -13.49
CA THR A 110 23.71 15.36 -12.35
C THR A 110 22.21 15.59 -12.32
N LEU A 111 21.61 15.28 -11.18
CA LEU A 111 20.19 15.48 -10.92
C LEU A 111 20.02 16.55 -9.84
N ASN A 112 18.93 17.29 -9.92
CA ASN A 112 18.55 18.21 -8.87
C ASN A 112 17.76 17.43 -7.80
N ASP A 113 18.46 16.97 -6.76
CA ASP A 113 17.87 16.17 -5.69
C ASP A 113 16.73 16.90 -4.96
N GLU A 114 16.83 18.22 -4.80
CA GLU A 114 15.80 19.01 -4.12
C GLU A 114 14.48 19.01 -4.90
N MET A 115 14.56 19.21 -6.22
CA MET A 115 13.40 19.12 -7.11
C MET A 115 12.76 17.72 -7.06
N LEU A 116 13.59 16.67 -7.12
CA LEU A 116 13.12 15.29 -7.09
C LEU A 116 12.44 14.94 -5.75
N ILE A 117 13.05 15.33 -4.62
CA ILE A 117 12.49 15.11 -3.28
C ILE A 117 11.14 15.81 -3.15
N ARG A 118 11.01 17.07 -3.62
CA ARG A 118 9.73 17.80 -3.62
C ARG A 118 8.68 17.05 -4.43
N LYS A 119 9.02 16.63 -5.66
CA LYS A 119 8.11 15.88 -6.54
C LYS A 119 7.63 14.57 -5.91
N MET A 120 8.56 13.78 -5.40
CA MET A 120 8.27 12.52 -4.73
C MET A 120 7.40 12.75 -3.47
N SER A 121 7.65 13.82 -2.72
CA SER A 121 6.85 14.19 -1.56
C SER A 121 5.40 14.53 -1.93
N ASP A 122 5.19 15.26 -3.02
CA ASP A 122 3.86 15.64 -3.48
C ASP A 122 3.05 14.43 -3.97
N ILE A 123 3.67 13.53 -4.73
CA ILE A 123 3.07 12.25 -5.13
C ILE A 123 2.74 11.40 -3.90
N SER A 124 3.66 11.29 -2.95
CA SER A 124 3.47 10.55 -1.70
C SER A 124 2.26 11.06 -0.91
N LYS A 125 2.16 12.38 -0.70
CA LYS A 125 1.03 13.01 0.01
C LYS A 125 -0.30 12.78 -0.70
N LYS A 126 -0.31 12.92 -2.03
CA LYS A 126 -1.50 12.67 -2.85
C LYS A 126 -1.98 11.23 -2.67
N LEU A 127 -1.09 10.26 -2.89
CA LEU A 127 -1.43 8.84 -2.80
C LEU A 127 -1.82 8.42 -1.39
N TYR A 128 -1.16 8.98 -0.36
CA TYR A 128 -1.53 8.76 1.03
C TYR A 128 -2.94 9.28 1.34
N LYS A 129 -3.29 10.49 0.89
CA LYS A 129 -4.64 11.03 1.04
C LYS A 129 -5.69 10.19 0.32
N GLU A 130 -5.39 9.75 -0.90
CA GLU A 130 -6.27 8.84 -1.65
C GLU A 130 -6.44 7.49 -0.93
N THR A 131 -5.42 6.98 -0.22
CA THR A 131 -5.55 5.80 0.63
C THR A 131 -6.41 6.06 1.87
N GLU A 132 -6.26 7.21 2.53
CA GLU A 132 -7.14 7.63 3.64
C GLU A 132 -8.61 7.62 3.19
N ASP A 133 -8.91 8.25 2.06
CA ASP A 133 -10.26 8.33 1.53
C ASP A 133 -10.79 6.94 1.11
N LEU A 134 -9.96 6.11 0.49
CA LEU A 134 -10.32 4.74 0.11
C LEU A 134 -10.74 3.91 1.33
N LEU A 135 -9.90 3.88 2.37
CA LEU A 135 -10.18 3.06 3.56
C LEU A 135 -11.31 3.64 4.40
N TYR A 136 -11.43 4.96 4.49
CA TYR A 136 -12.55 5.61 5.17
C TYR A 136 -13.90 5.27 4.52
N ASN A 137 -13.97 5.34 3.18
CA ASN A 137 -15.19 5.00 2.44
C ASN A 137 -15.54 3.50 2.47
N ASN A 138 -14.62 2.65 2.93
CA ASN A 138 -14.82 1.20 3.08
C ASN A 138 -14.56 0.76 4.53
N TYR A 139 -14.81 1.65 5.50
CA TYR A 139 -14.46 1.42 6.91
C TYR A 139 -15.16 0.18 7.48
N GLU A 140 -16.42 -0.05 7.14
CA GLU A 140 -17.16 -1.25 7.59
C GLU A 140 -16.48 -2.55 7.13
N LYS A 141 -16.01 -2.60 5.88
CA LYS A 141 -15.25 -3.74 5.35
C LYS A 141 -13.90 -3.90 6.06
N LEU A 142 -13.23 -2.78 6.35
CA LEU A 142 -11.96 -2.77 7.07
C LEU A 142 -12.11 -3.34 8.49
N GLU A 143 -13.17 -2.93 9.19
CA GLU A 143 -13.54 -3.41 10.54
C GLU A 143 -13.85 -4.91 10.53
N LEU A 144 -14.68 -5.37 9.60
CA LEU A 144 -14.98 -6.80 9.43
C LEU A 144 -13.73 -7.68 9.24
N ILE A 145 -12.78 -7.23 8.43
CA ILE A 145 -11.51 -7.95 8.23
C ILE A 145 -10.67 -7.95 9.51
N ALA A 146 -10.58 -6.81 10.18
CA ALA A 146 -9.81 -6.68 11.41
C ALA A 146 -10.37 -7.59 12.52
N ASP A 147 -11.68 -7.60 12.72
CA ASP A 147 -12.35 -8.45 13.70
C ASP A 147 -12.14 -9.93 13.39
N LYS A 148 -12.23 -10.33 12.12
CA LYS A 148 -11.97 -11.72 11.74
C LYS A 148 -10.52 -12.14 11.98
N LEU A 149 -9.57 -11.24 11.75
CA LEU A 149 -8.16 -11.48 12.05
C LEU A 149 -7.91 -11.60 13.56
N LEU A 150 -8.62 -10.83 14.39
CA LEU A 150 -8.54 -10.97 15.85
C LEU A 150 -9.14 -12.30 16.34
N GLU A 151 -10.18 -12.79 15.69
CA GLU A 151 -10.82 -14.08 16.02
C GLU A 151 -9.94 -15.28 15.63
N LYS A 152 -9.34 -15.26 14.43
CA LYS A 152 -8.69 -16.44 13.82
C LYS A 152 -7.16 -16.36 13.72
N GLU A 153 -6.58 -15.20 13.97
CA GLU A 153 -5.15 -14.85 13.77
C GLU A 153 -4.64 -14.96 12.31
N SER A 154 -5.35 -15.69 11.46
CA SER A 154 -5.07 -15.92 10.05
C SER A 154 -6.38 -16.12 9.29
N ILE A 155 -6.47 -15.53 8.10
CA ILE A 155 -7.57 -15.77 7.16
C ILE A 155 -7.02 -16.08 5.76
N THR A 156 -7.74 -16.93 5.04
CA THR A 156 -7.47 -17.31 3.64
C THR A 156 -8.12 -16.34 2.65
N GLU A 157 -7.75 -16.43 1.38
CA GLU A 157 -8.40 -15.65 0.32
C GLU A 157 -9.91 -15.85 0.26
N ALA A 158 -10.36 -17.11 0.41
CA ALA A 158 -11.76 -17.46 0.31
C ALA A 158 -12.57 -16.83 1.44
N GLU A 159 -12.05 -16.87 2.67
CA GLU A 159 -12.67 -16.21 3.82
C GLU A 159 -12.70 -14.69 3.65
N LEU A 160 -11.60 -14.10 3.16
CA LEU A 160 -11.54 -12.67 2.88
C LEU A 160 -12.59 -12.24 1.84
N ASN A 161 -12.73 -12.98 0.75
CA ASN A 161 -13.74 -12.69 -0.27
C ASN A 161 -15.17 -12.81 0.30
N GLN A 162 -15.44 -13.83 1.11
CA GLN A 162 -16.74 -13.99 1.77
C GLN A 162 -17.10 -12.81 2.67
N LEU A 163 -16.13 -12.25 3.40
CA LEU A 163 -16.35 -11.05 4.23
C LEU A 163 -16.71 -9.83 3.36
N LEU A 164 -16.07 -9.69 2.20
CA LEU A 164 -16.24 -8.53 1.33
C LEU A 164 -17.54 -8.55 0.52
N ASP A 165 -18.10 -9.74 0.26
CA ASP A 165 -19.35 -9.94 -0.47
C ASP A 165 -20.61 -9.66 0.37
N VAL A 166 -20.48 -9.73 1.70
CA VAL A 166 -21.60 -9.55 2.65
C VAL A 166 -21.77 -8.08 3.07
N ALA A 167 -20.79 -7.23 2.76
CA ALA A 167 -20.69 -5.83 3.18
C ALA A 167 -20.86 -4.83 2.04
#